data_AF-A0A5D2BWX3-F1
#
_entry.id   AF-A0A5D2BWX3-F1
#
_cell.length_a   1.000
_cell.length_b   1.000
_cell.length_c   1.000
_cell.angle_alpha   90.00
_cell.angle_beta   90.00
_cell.angle_gamma   90.00
#
_symmetry.space_group_name_H-M   'P 1'
#
loop_
_entity.id
_entity.type
_entity.pdbx_description
1 polymer ?
#
loop_
_entity_poly.entity_id
_entity_poly.type
_entity_poly.pdbx_seq_one_letter_code
_entity_poly.pdbx_strand_id
1 'polypeptide(L)'
;MVYRRFLCIKDAVACINDKVDLIAVILNFSLPQTTRGTDYVCKLKIIDESHPEIPVHVFAQEIDHLPFVAAVGDIIHLSRVVMRIHEGDVYAIFNKKFSSFALYDGKDVENFQPYQVLLRYEARKHDAMIIAGLRKWLASSHVIDEPNFSLLEEINEVDLVNLVCKVRKKFRCVIRFVAVIPWRVEDFRSPDGVYRVKFTLEDPTARIHVYSYAEDGEKFFNGLSTGGLKRKLKELLGVPKSDDDGQEEIEGGARNPPWVQCCLKSHSIKRRRWIFDTKLVG
;
A
#
# COMPACT_ATOMS: atom_id res chain seq x y z
N MET A 1 17.36 26.68 28.77
CA MET A 1 16.88 25.46 28.09
C MET A 1 15.45 25.21 28.53
N VAL A 2 14.46 25.40 27.66
CA VAL A 2 13.06 25.06 27.98
C VAL A 2 12.93 23.55 27.88
N TYR A 3 12.71 22.88 29.01
CA TYR A 3 12.43 21.45 29.05
C TYR A 3 11.05 21.23 28.41
N ARG A 4 11.00 20.84 27.14
CA ARG A 4 9.74 20.61 26.42
C ARG A 4 9.23 19.23 26.79
N ARG A 5 8.09 19.20 27.47
CA ARG A 5 7.40 18.00 27.93
C ARG A 5 6.51 17.46 26.81
N PHE A 6 6.57 16.16 26.58
CA PHE A 6 5.60 15.45 25.74
C PHE A 6 4.25 15.42 26.42
N LEU A 7 3.19 15.56 25.62
CA LEU A 7 1.82 15.39 26.09
C LEU A 7 1.25 14.10 25.53
N CYS A 8 0.49 13.37 26.35
CA CYS A 8 -0.43 12.38 25.82
C CYS A 8 -1.55 13.10 25.05
N ILE A 9 -2.21 12.40 24.13
CA ILE A 9 -3.22 12.99 23.25
C ILE A 9 -4.36 13.60 24.06
N LYS A 10 -4.81 12.92 25.12
CA LYS A 10 -5.83 13.45 26.04
C LYS A 10 -5.49 14.85 26.57
N ASP A 11 -4.25 15.09 26.98
CA ASP A 11 -3.83 16.39 27.50
C ASP A 11 -3.61 17.39 26.35
N ALA A 12 -3.10 16.93 25.21
CA ALA A 12 -2.87 17.78 24.04
C ALA A 12 -4.17 18.37 23.47
N VAL A 13 -5.27 17.61 23.51
CA VAL A 13 -6.59 18.08 23.06
C VAL A 13 -7.08 19.32 23.82
N ALA A 14 -6.64 19.51 25.07
CA ALA A 14 -6.95 20.71 25.86
C ALA A 14 -6.08 21.94 25.49
N CYS A 15 -4.98 21.75 24.77
CA CYS A 15 -4.00 22.79 24.45
C CYS A 15 -4.30 23.52 23.12
N ILE A 16 -5.57 23.90 22.88
CA ILE A 16 -5.98 24.54 21.64
C ILE A 16 -5.21 25.84 21.40
N ASN A 17 -4.71 26.01 20.18
CA ASN A 17 -3.86 27.10 19.70
C ASN A 17 -2.40 27.09 20.19
N ASP A 18 -2.03 26.15 21.07
CA ASP A 18 -0.66 25.98 21.54
C ASP A 18 0.13 25.00 20.67
N LYS A 19 1.47 25.08 20.80
CA LYS A 19 2.42 24.18 20.15
C LYS A 19 2.79 23.05 21.11
N VAL A 20 2.56 21.82 20.70
CA VAL A 20 2.81 20.61 21.52
C VAL A 20 3.74 19.64 20.81
N ASP A 21 4.38 18.77 21.58
CA ASP A 21 5.15 17.63 21.08
C ASP A 21 4.35 16.34 21.39
N LEU A 22 4.15 15.49 20.39
CA LEU A 22 3.38 14.25 20.47
C LEU A 22 4.23 13.07 20.02
N ILE A 23 4.08 11.91 20.66
CA ILE A 23 4.55 10.62 20.14
C ILE A 23 3.36 9.67 20.21
N ALA A 24 3.00 9.06 19.08
CA ALA A 24 1.78 8.28 18.98
C ALA A 24 1.89 7.21 17.88
N VAL A 25 1.05 6.19 17.96
CA VAL A 25 0.87 5.15 16.95
C VAL A 25 0.00 5.67 15.80
N ILE A 26 0.37 5.38 14.57
CA ILE A 26 -0.38 5.71 13.36
C ILE A 26 -1.40 4.59 13.09
N LEU A 27 -2.70 4.96 13.11
CA LEU A 27 -3.81 4.05 12.80
C LEU A 27 -4.19 4.06 11.33
N ASN A 28 -4.07 5.22 10.68
CA ASN A 28 -4.36 5.38 9.27
C ASN A 28 -3.60 6.57 8.71
N PHE A 29 -3.35 6.59 7.42
CA PHE A 29 -2.73 7.69 6.73
C PHE A 29 -3.26 7.79 5.30
N SER A 30 -3.14 8.96 4.69
CA SER A 30 -3.51 9.21 3.29
C SER A 30 -2.27 9.30 2.42
N LEU A 31 -2.41 9.04 1.12
CA LEU A 31 -1.40 9.49 0.16
C LEU A 31 -1.25 11.02 0.19
N PRO A 32 -0.08 11.53 -0.23
CA PRO A 32 0.11 12.95 -0.54
C PRO A 32 -0.96 13.47 -1.50
N GLN A 33 -1.62 14.56 -1.12
CA GLN A 33 -2.65 15.23 -1.92
C GLN A 33 -2.22 16.66 -2.21
N THR A 34 -2.54 17.18 -3.39
CA THR A 34 -2.40 18.61 -3.67
C THR A 34 -3.45 19.41 -2.89
N THR A 35 -3.03 20.47 -2.22
CA THR A 35 -3.98 21.42 -1.61
C THR A 35 -4.49 22.42 -2.66
N ARG A 36 -5.46 23.27 -2.29
CA ARG A 36 -5.83 24.45 -3.10
C ARG A 36 -4.72 25.50 -3.16
N GLY A 37 -3.73 25.43 -2.26
CA GLY A 37 -2.58 26.32 -2.21
C GLY A 37 -1.37 25.73 -2.94
N THR A 38 -0.17 26.13 -2.54
CA THR A 38 1.10 25.67 -3.12
C THR A 38 1.63 24.38 -2.51
N ASP A 39 0.97 23.87 -1.46
CA ASP A 39 1.51 22.80 -0.63
C ASP A 39 0.82 21.48 -0.95
N TYR A 40 1.52 20.38 -0.69
CA TYR A 40 0.96 19.05 -0.54
C TYR A 40 0.54 18.82 0.92
N VAL A 41 -0.42 17.92 1.12
CA VAL A 41 -0.88 17.49 2.43
C VAL A 41 -0.88 15.96 2.54
N CYS A 42 -0.39 15.44 3.66
CA CYS A 42 -0.60 14.08 4.12
C CYS A 42 -1.46 14.13 5.39
N LYS A 43 -2.54 13.34 5.44
CA LYS A 43 -3.42 13.25 6.61
C LYS A 43 -3.10 11.96 7.35
N LEU A 44 -2.91 12.02 8.66
CA LEU A 44 -2.70 10.88 9.54
C LEU A 44 -3.83 10.81 10.56
N LYS A 45 -4.10 9.61 11.09
CA LYS A 45 -4.88 9.40 12.31
C LYS A 45 -3.98 8.73 13.33
N ILE A 46 -3.81 9.33 14.49
CA ILE A 46 -2.89 8.85 15.53
C ILE A 46 -3.61 8.54 16.85
N ILE A 47 -3.05 7.61 17.63
CA ILE A 47 -3.54 7.19 18.94
C ILE A 47 -2.37 6.93 19.90
N ASP A 48 -2.60 7.09 21.19
CA ASP A 48 -1.68 6.68 22.26
C ASP A 48 -2.44 5.93 23.37
N GLU A 49 -1.77 5.62 24.48
CA GLU A 49 -2.40 4.87 25.58
C GLU A 49 -3.53 5.65 26.29
N SER A 50 -3.74 6.93 25.98
CA SER A 50 -4.83 7.72 26.55
C SER A 50 -6.18 7.52 25.84
N HIS A 51 -6.17 6.90 24.64
CA HIS A 51 -7.32 6.44 23.85
C HIS A 51 -8.24 7.46 23.10
N PRO A 52 -8.04 8.80 23.06
CA PRO A 52 -8.61 9.59 21.98
C PRO A 52 -7.75 9.47 20.71
N GLU A 53 -8.39 9.17 19.59
CA GLU A 53 -7.78 9.25 18.28
C GLU A 53 -7.85 10.68 17.78
N ILE A 54 -6.74 11.24 17.29
CA ILE A 54 -6.76 12.56 16.68
C ILE A 54 -6.26 12.55 15.24
N PRO A 55 -6.90 13.31 14.35
CA PRO A 55 -6.38 13.59 13.02
C PRO A 55 -5.20 14.57 13.06
N VAL A 56 -4.21 14.31 12.19
CA VAL A 56 -3.03 15.16 11.99
C VAL A 56 -2.93 15.54 10.53
N HIS A 57 -2.74 16.84 10.23
CA HIS A 57 -2.50 17.31 8.87
C HIS A 57 -1.07 17.80 8.72
N VAL A 58 -0.34 17.13 7.81
CA VAL A 58 1.06 17.43 7.51
C VAL A 58 1.18 18.13 6.17
N PHE A 59 1.60 19.40 6.20
CA PHE A 59 1.76 20.23 5.00
C PHE A 59 3.22 20.44 4.64
N ALA A 60 3.55 20.26 3.35
CA ALA A 60 4.89 20.50 2.83
C ALA A 60 4.87 20.99 1.37
N GLN A 61 5.91 21.68 0.91
CA GLN A 61 6.01 22.15 -0.49
C GLN A 61 6.46 21.06 -1.47
N GLU A 62 7.18 20.06 -0.97
CA GLU A 62 7.70 18.95 -1.75
C GLU A 62 7.19 17.66 -1.13
N ILE A 63 6.89 16.68 -1.98
CA ILE A 63 6.39 15.37 -1.54
C ILE A 63 7.40 14.68 -0.62
N ASP A 64 8.71 14.85 -0.89
CA ASP A 64 9.79 14.25 -0.12
C ASP A 64 9.88 14.76 1.33
N HIS A 65 9.20 15.86 1.63
CA HIS A 65 9.08 16.43 2.97
C HIS A 65 7.80 15.98 3.70
N LEU A 66 7.00 15.06 3.14
CA LEU A 66 5.86 14.46 3.83
C LEU A 66 6.25 13.14 4.53
N PRO A 67 5.48 12.67 5.52
CA PRO A 67 5.68 11.37 6.13
C PRO A 67 5.45 10.24 5.12
N PHE A 68 6.49 9.44 4.87
CA PHE A 68 6.42 8.19 4.11
C PHE A 68 6.27 7.03 5.11
N VAL A 69 5.08 6.91 5.67
CA VAL A 69 4.78 5.86 6.64
C VAL A 69 4.85 4.50 5.95
N ALA A 70 5.60 3.57 6.52
CA ALA A 70 5.71 2.23 5.99
C ALA A 70 4.42 1.45 6.29
N ALA A 71 4.04 1.33 7.57
CA ALA A 71 2.94 0.49 8.00
C ALA A 71 1.98 1.18 8.97
N VAL A 72 0.72 0.73 8.98
CA VAL A 72 -0.17 0.95 10.13
C VAL A 72 0.44 0.29 11.36
N GLY A 73 0.39 1.00 12.48
CA GLY A 73 1.05 0.62 13.72
C GLY A 73 2.44 1.24 13.89
N ASP A 74 3.00 1.87 12.85
CA ASP A 74 4.23 2.66 13.00
C ASP A 74 4.02 3.84 13.96
N ILE A 75 5.11 4.29 14.57
CA ILE A 75 5.08 5.36 15.56
C ILE A 75 5.61 6.64 14.93
N ILE A 76 4.89 7.75 15.14
CA ILE A 76 5.33 9.08 14.73
C ILE A 76 5.61 9.95 15.94
N HIS A 77 6.77 10.61 15.91
CA HIS A 77 7.09 11.72 16.77
C HIS A 77 6.85 13.02 15.99
N LEU A 78 5.98 13.87 16.51
CA LEU A 78 5.66 15.19 15.98
C LEU A 78 6.14 16.25 16.97
N SER A 79 7.01 17.16 16.53
CA SER A 79 7.44 18.28 17.36
C SER A 79 6.76 19.58 16.92
N ARG A 80 6.30 20.37 17.90
CA ARG A 80 5.71 21.70 17.70
C ARG A 80 4.55 21.71 16.71
N VAL A 81 3.68 20.72 16.76
CA VAL A 81 2.40 20.77 16.03
C VAL A 81 1.44 21.69 16.78
N VAL A 82 0.58 22.40 16.03
CA VAL A 82 -0.40 23.33 16.61
C VAL A 82 -1.73 22.61 16.75
N MET A 83 -2.28 22.56 17.95
CA MET A 83 -3.62 22.01 18.17
C MET A 83 -4.67 23.02 17.71
N ARG A 84 -5.65 22.60 16.92
CA ARG A 84 -6.73 23.44 16.41
C ARG A 84 -8.06 22.72 16.54
N ILE A 85 -9.15 23.49 16.57
CA ILE A 85 -10.51 23.00 16.48
C ILE A 85 -11.14 23.47 15.18
N HIS A 86 -11.80 22.56 14.46
CA HIS A 86 -12.56 22.87 13.25
C HIS A 86 -13.84 22.05 13.25
N GLU A 87 -14.99 22.70 13.07
CA GLU A 87 -16.31 22.04 13.06
C GLU A 87 -16.60 21.14 14.27
N GLY A 88 -15.98 21.44 15.42
CA GLY A 88 -16.14 20.67 16.66
C GLY A 88 -15.07 19.60 16.90
N ASP A 89 -14.30 19.25 15.88
CA ASP A 89 -13.24 18.24 15.95
C ASP A 89 -11.87 18.87 16.21
N VAL A 90 -11.03 18.21 17.02
CA VAL A 90 -9.68 18.68 17.38
C VAL A 90 -8.63 17.99 16.52
N TYR A 91 -7.74 18.78 15.92
CA TYR A 91 -6.70 18.34 14.99
C TYR A 91 -5.33 18.84 15.42
N ALA A 92 -4.28 18.07 15.13
CA ALA A 92 -2.91 18.56 15.16
C ALA A 92 -2.48 19.04 13.76
N ILE A 93 -1.99 20.28 13.67
CA ILE A 93 -1.52 20.88 12.41
C ILE A 93 -0.01 20.99 12.44
N PHE A 94 0.64 20.32 11.49
CA PHE A 94 2.07 20.47 11.24
C PHE A 94 2.33 21.69 10.37
N ASN A 95 3.32 22.50 10.75
CA ASN A 95 3.72 23.68 10.00
C ASN A 95 5.16 23.57 9.54
N LYS A 96 5.37 23.48 8.22
CA LYS A 96 6.70 23.38 7.57
C LYS A 96 7.74 24.42 8.02
N LYS A 97 7.33 25.57 8.58
CA LYS A 97 8.26 26.61 9.04
C LYS A 97 8.95 26.27 10.36
N PHE A 98 8.37 25.40 11.19
CA PHE A 98 8.89 25.17 12.55
C PHE A 98 8.58 23.80 13.16
N SER A 99 7.69 23.00 12.58
CA SER A 99 7.40 21.64 13.01
C SER A 99 8.41 20.67 12.39
N SER A 100 8.66 19.56 13.07
CA SER A 100 9.54 18.48 12.62
C SER A 100 8.92 17.13 12.97
N PHE A 101 9.34 16.07 12.29
CA PHE A 101 8.87 14.72 12.60
C PHE A 101 9.96 13.66 12.48
N ALA A 102 9.73 12.54 13.16
CA ALA A 102 10.50 11.31 13.01
C ALA A 102 9.55 10.11 13.00
N LEU A 103 9.81 9.14 12.12
CA LEU A 103 9.03 7.90 11.99
C LEU A 103 9.81 6.69 12.46
N TYR A 104 9.16 5.82 13.24
CA TYR A 104 9.76 4.62 13.82
C TYR A 104 8.92 3.40 13.47
N ASP A 105 9.59 2.26 13.32
CA ASP A 105 8.93 0.98 13.15
C ASP A 105 8.09 0.63 14.40
N GLY A 106 6.83 0.25 14.19
CA GLY A 106 5.90 -0.09 15.29
C GLY A 106 6.12 -1.46 15.93
N LYS A 107 6.93 -2.34 15.32
CA LYS A 107 7.10 -3.75 15.66
C LYS A 107 8.55 -4.12 16.01
N ASP A 108 9.53 -3.36 15.57
CA ASP A 108 10.95 -3.59 15.87
C ASP A 108 11.25 -3.18 17.31
N VAL A 109 11.22 -4.14 18.24
CA VAL A 109 11.34 -3.90 19.69
C VAL A 109 12.70 -3.33 20.09
N GLU A 110 13.76 -3.60 19.32
CA GLU A 110 15.14 -3.28 19.70
C GLU A 110 15.67 -2.03 18.98
N ASN A 111 15.09 -1.66 17.84
CA ASN A 111 15.52 -0.50 17.07
C ASN A 111 14.76 0.77 17.46
N PHE A 112 15.49 1.78 17.93
CA PHE A 112 14.97 3.12 18.25
C PHE A 112 15.45 4.19 17.27
N GLN A 113 16.04 3.79 16.14
CA GLN A 113 16.40 4.72 15.09
C GLN A 113 15.19 4.99 14.20
N PRO A 114 14.87 6.26 13.91
CA PRO A 114 13.82 6.57 12.98
C PRO A 114 14.24 6.19 11.56
N TYR A 115 13.34 5.60 10.77
CA TYR A 115 13.60 5.28 9.37
C TYR A 115 13.40 6.50 8.45
N GLN A 116 12.72 7.54 8.92
CA GLN A 116 12.61 8.83 8.26
C GLN A 116 12.61 9.95 9.29
N VAL A 117 13.29 11.06 8.97
CA VAL A 117 13.31 12.29 9.76
C VAL A 117 13.16 13.51 8.85
N LEU A 118 12.41 14.50 9.31
CA LEU A 118 12.32 15.81 8.65
C LEU A 118 12.83 16.92 9.58
N LEU A 119 13.89 17.62 9.11
CA LEU A 119 14.63 18.69 9.78
C LEU A 119 15.22 18.31 11.15
N ARG A 120 16.50 18.65 11.40
CA ARG A 120 17.19 18.79 12.72
C ARG A 120 16.61 17.98 13.90
N TYR A 121 16.26 16.72 13.66
CA TYR A 121 15.70 15.87 14.69
C TYR A 121 16.84 15.40 15.59
N GLU A 122 16.75 15.73 16.87
CA GLU A 122 17.67 15.23 17.89
C GLU A 122 16.90 14.25 18.78
N ALA A 123 17.28 12.97 18.71
CA ALA A 123 16.66 11.95 19.53
C ALA A 123 16.89 12.24 21.02
N ARG A 124 15.81 12.32 21.81
CA ARG A 124 15.91 12.53 23.26
C ARG A 124 15.89 11.16 23.95
N LYS A 125 16.62 11.03 25.07
CA LYS A 125 16.61 9.78 25.87
C LYS A 125 15.20 9.35 26.32
N HIS A 126 14.31 10.30 26.56
CA HIS A 126 12.92 10.03 26.94
C HIS A 126 12.06 9.50 25.78
N ASP A 127 12.42 9.79 24.53
CA ASP A 127 11.67 9.35 23.34
C ASP A 127 11.67 7.82 23.28
N ALA A 128 12.82 7.18 23.54
CA ALA A 128 12.96 5.73 23.53
C ALA A 128 12.05 5.03 24.55
N MET A 129 11.88 5.62 25.75
CA MET A 129 10.99 5.07 26.77
C MET A 129 9.52 5.12 26.36
N ILE A 130 9.10 6.23 25.73
CA ILE A 130 7.73 6.40 25.22
C ILE A 130 7.48 5.44 24.06
N ILE A 131 8.41 5.35 23.10
CA ILE A 131 8.31 4.43 21.95
C ILE A 131 8.21 2.98 22.43
N ALA A 132 9.02 2.57 23.41
CA ALA A 132 8.95 1.23 23.99
C ALA A 132 7.59 0.97 24.68
N GLY A 133 7.06 1.97 25.39
CA GLY A 133 5.72 1.93 26.00
C GLY A 133 4.62 1.69 24.97
N LEU A 134 4.61 2.49 23.91
CA LEU A 134 3.64 2.40 22.82
C LEU A 134 3.70 1.05 22.09
N ARG A 135 4.89 0.53 21.79
CA ARG A 135 5.05 -0.80 21.17
C ARG A 135 4.46 -1.91 22.04
N LYS A 136 4.75 -1.87 23.34
CA LYS A 136 4.23 -2.84 24.32
C LYS A 136 2.71 -2.73 24.45
N TRP A 137 2.18 -1.50 24.54
CA TRP A 137 0.75 -1.25 24.62
C TRP A 137 0.04 -1.77 23.36
N LEU A 138 0.52 -1.41 22.17
CA LEU A 138 -0.04 -1.80 20.88
C LEU A 138 -0.14 -3.33 20.73
N ALA A 139 0.89 -4.05 21.17
CA ALA A 139 0.91 -5.52 21.14
C ALA A 139 -0.15 -6.15 22.07
N SER A 140 -0.64 -5.42 23.07
CA SER A 140 -1.60 -5.90 24.07
C SER A 140 -3.04 -5.39 23.86
N SER A 141 -3.22 -4.29 23.13
CA SER A 141 -4.47 -3.53 23.12
C SER A 141 -5.51 -3.98 22.09
N HIS A 142 -5.15 -4.87 21.15
CA HIS A 142 -5.99 -5.27 20.00
C HIS A 142 -6.55 -4.07 19.19
N VAL A 143 -6.00 -2.86 19.37
CA VAL A 143 -6.47 -1.62 18.74
C VAL A 143 -6.39 -1.67 17.21
N ILE A 144 -5.50 -2.51 16.69
CA ILE A 144 -5.41 -2.82 15.26
C ILE A 144 -5.99 -4.22 15.07
N ASP A 145 -7.26 -4.30 14.64
CA ASP A 145 -7.89 -5.55 14.20
C ASP A 145 -7.21 -6.09 12.92
N GLU A 146 -7.08 -7.41 12.79
CA GLU A 146 -6.72 -8.03 11.50
C GLU A 146 -7.77 -7.63 10.44
N PRO A 147 -7.36 -7.07 9.28
CA PRO A 147 -8.30 -6.49 8.34
C PRO A 147 -9.15 -7.53 7.61
N ASN A 148 -10.46 -7.31 7.65
CA ASN A 148 -11.50 -7.95 6.85
C ASN A 148 -11.50 -7.39 5.39
N PHE A 149 -12.05 -8.16 4.43
CA PHE A 149 -11.85 -8.02 2.96
C PHE A 149 -12.53 -6.81 2.27
N SER A 150 -11.97 -6.34 1.13
CA SER A 150 -12.51 -5.30 0.21
C SER A 150 -12.23 -5.56 -1.29
N LEU A 151 -13.06 -5.00 -2.19
CA LEU A 151 -13.06 -5.13 -3.68
C LEU A 151 -11.95 -4.28 -4.36
N LEU A 152 -11.62 -4.48 -5.65
CA LEU A 152 -10.50 -3.76 -6.28
C LEU A 152 -10.69 -2.29 -6.66
N GLU A 153 -11.92 -1.83 -6.91
CA GLU A 153 -12.18 -0.38 -7.00
C GLU A 153 -12.30 0.27 -5.61
N GLU A 154 -12.39 -0.50 -4.51
CA GLU A 154 -12.18 0.08 -3.17
C GLU A 154 -10.70 0.39 -2.94
N ILE A 155 -9.80 -0.21 -3.73
CA ILE A 155 -8.38 0.15 -3.81
C ILE A 155 -8.23 1.38 -4.72
N ASN A 156 -8.80 2.50 -4.29
CA ASN A 156 -8.37 3.80 -4.77
C ASN A 156 -6.93 4.04 -4.31
N GLU A 157 -6.24 4.99 -4.91
CA GLU A 157 -4.87 5.41 -4.52
C GLU A 157 -4.70 5.55 -2.99
N VAL A 158 -5.79 5.83 -2.27
CA VAL A 158 -5.94 5.91 -0.81
C VAL A 158 -5.69 4.60 -0.03
N ASP A 159 -5.81 3.43 -0.66
CA ASP A 159 -5.74 2.10 -0.03
C ASP A 159 -4.39 1.37 -0.24
N LEU A 160 -3.50 1.95 -1.04
CA LEU A 160 -2.07 1.58 -1.10
C LEU A 160 -1.35 1.77 0.24
N VAL A 161 -2.01 2.50 1.13
CA VAL A 161 -1.41 3.14 2.29
C VAL A 161 -1.34 2.15 3.47
N ASN A 162 -2.27 1.20 3.59
CA ASN A 162 -2.24 0.20 4.67
C ASN A 162 -1.55 -1.13 4.29
N LEU A 163 -0.45 -1.09 3.52
CA LEU A 163 0.10 -2.31 2.88
C LEU A 163 1.58 -2.63 3.09
N VAL A 164 2.22 -2.16 4.16
CA VAL A 164 3.43 -2.81 4.68
C VAL A 164 3.06 -3.70 5.86
N CYS A 165 2.29 -4.75 5.55
CA CYS A 165 2.23 -5.91 6.41
C CYS A 165 2.78 -7.09 5.62
N LYS A 166 3.44 -7.99 6.34
CA LYS A 166 3.97 -9.28 5.89
C LYS A 166 2.82 -10.26 5.50
N VAL A 167 1.77 -9.74 4.87
CA VAL A 167 0.50 -10.40 4.59
C VAL A 167 0.34 -10.48 3.08
N ARG A 168 0.21 -11.72 2.60
CA ARG A 168 -0.12 -12.05 1.21
C ARG A 168 -1.55 -11.59 0.93
N LYS A 169 -1.76 -10.34 0.51
CA LYS A 169 -3.11 -9.86 0.15
C LYS A 169 -3.55 -10.42 -1.20
N LYS A 170 -4.79 -10.89 -1.28
CA LYS A 170 -5.45 -11.43 -2.46
C LYS A 170 -6.54 -10.45 -2.90
N PHE A 171 -6.69 -10.23 -4.19
CA PHE A 171 -7.61 -9.26 -4.77
C PHE A 171 -8.39 -9.91 -5.91
N ARG A 172 -9.70 -9.67 -6.06
CA ARG A 172 -10.53 -10.20 -7.17
C ARG A 172 -10.97 -9.09 -8.13
N CYS A 173 -10.40 -9.03 -9.33
CA CYS A 173 -10.53 -7.94 -10.31
C CYS A 173 -11.34 -8.35 -11.53
N VAL A 174 -11.91 -7.37 -12.23
CA VAL A 174 -12.34 -7.51 -13.63
C VAL A 174 -11.30 -6.81 -14.50
N ILE A 175 -10.52 -7.58 -15.24
CA ILE A 175 -9.37 -7.11 -16.01
C ILE A 175 -9.40 -7.71 -17.41
N ARG A 176 -8.63 -7.14 -18.33
CA ARG A 176 -8.36 -7.73 -19.64
C ARG A 176 -6.88 -8.06 -19.80
N PHE A 177 -6.58 -9.16 -20.47
CA PHE A 177 -5.19 -9.57 -20.74
C PHE A 177 -4.75 -8.92 -22.05
N VAL A 178 -3.79 -8.00 -22.00
CA VAL A 178 -3.38 -7.24 -23.18
C VAL A 178 -2.08 -7.73 -23.78
N ALA A 179 -1.22 -8.34 -22.98
CA ALA A 179 -0.01 -8.99 -23.49
C ALA A 179 0.46 -10.13 -22.58
N VAL A 180 1.29 -11.00 -23.13
CA VAL A 180 1.94 -12.10 -22.42
C VAL A 180 3.39 -12.23 -22.90
N ILE A 181 4.29 -12.49 -21.96
CA ILE A 181 5.71 -12.71 -22.20
C ILE A 181 6.12 -13.96 -21.42
N PRO A 182 6.76 -14.96 -22.06
CA PRO A 182 7.03 -15.04 -23.50
C PRO A 182 5.74 -15.17 -24.32
N TRP A 183 5.79 -14.85 -25.62
CA TRP A 183 4.58 -14.87 -26.48
C TRP A 183 4.22 -16.27 -26.97
N ARG A 184 5.15 -17.22 -26.88
CA ARG A 184 4.95 -18.63 -27.23
C ARG A 184 4.69 -19.46 -25.99
N VAL A 185 3.69 -20.32 -26.07
CA VAL A 185 3.32 -21.21 -24.95
C VAL A 185 4.42 -22.22 -24.65
N GLU A 186 5.18 -22.63 -25.66
CA GLU A 186 6.32 -23.54 -25.50
C GLU A 186 7.39 -22.97 -24.56
N ASP A 187 7.51 -21.65 -24.50
CA ASP A 187 8.54 -20.95 -23.73
C ASP A 187 8.05 -20.61 -22.30
N PHE A 188 6.81 -20.97 -21.94
CA PHE A 188 6.23 -20.61 -20.64
C PHE A 188 6.97 -21.28 -19.47
N ARG A 189 7.64 -22.40 -19.72
CA ARG A 189 8.42 -23.14 -18.73
C ARG A 189 9.91 -22.97 -19.02
N SER A 190 10.71 -22.78 -17.98
CA SER A 190 12.16 -22.90 -18.10
C SER A 190 12.59 -24.36 -18.30
N PRO A 191 13.86 -24.62 -18.68
CA PRO A 191 14.35 -25.99 -18.93
C PRO A 191 14.21 -26.96 -17.75
N ASP A 192 14.15 -26.42 -16.52
CA ASP A 192 13.88 -27.13 -15.27
C ASP A 192 12.38 -27.43 -15.04
N GLY A 193 11.51 -27.09 -16.01
CA GLY A 193 10.07 -27.31 -15.96
C GLY A 193 9.28 -26.23 -15.22
N VAL A 194 9.93 -25.19 -14.68
CA VAL A 194 9.29 -24.17 -13.85
C VAL A 194 8.61 -23.11 -14.71
N TYR A 195 7.33 -22.79 -14.44
CA TYR A 195 6.64 -21.71 -15.13
C TYR A 195 7.27 -20.33 -14.87
N ARG A 196 7.40 -19.50 -15.92
CA ARG A 196 7.96 -18.14 -15.88
C ARG A 196 7.26 -17.19 -16.86
N VAL A 197 5.98 -16.91 -16.59
CA VAL A 197 5.15 -16.11 -17.50
C VAL A 197 4.88 -14.74 -16.89
N LYS A 198 4.93 -13.68 -17.71
CA LYS A 198 4.58 -12.30 -17.36
C LYS A 198 3.40 -11.86 -18.21
N PHE A 199 2.27 -11.59 -17.58
CA PHE A 199 1.11 -10.99 -18.20
C PHE A 199 1.12 -9.48 -18.04
N THR A 200 0.55 -8.79 -19.02
CA THR A 200 0.17 -7.38 -18.92
C THR A 200 -1.33 -7.33 -18.85
N LEU A 201 -1.84 -6.94 -17.69
CA LEU A 201 -3.26 -6.80 -17.42
C LEU A 201 -3.62 -5.33 -17.51
N GLU A 202 -4.85 -5.06 -17.91
CA GLU A 202 -5.37 -3.70 -17.98
C GLU A 202 -6.79 -3.69 -17.46
N ASP A 203 -7.14 -2.63 -16.75
CA ASP A 203 -8.52 -2.25 -16.46
C ASP A 203 -8.75 -0.78 -16.85
N PRO A 204 -9.95 -0.19 -16.64
CA PRO A 204 -10.17 1.20 -16.98
C PRO A 204 -9.26 2.18 -16.23
N THR A 205 -8.61 1.72 -15.15
CA THR A 205 -7.83 2.54 -14.22
C THR A 205 -6.33 2.47 -14.50
N ALA A 206 -5.79 1.30 -14.86
CA ALA A 206 -4.36 1.11 -14.98
C ALA A 206 -3.97 -0.09 -15.84
N ARG A 207 -2.71 -0.09 -16.25
CA ARG A 207 -2.05 -1.23 -16.88
C ARG A 207 -0.91 -1.72 -16.01
N ILE A 208 -0.92 -3.02 -15.69
CA ILE A 208 0.00 -3.61 -14.72
C ILE A 208 0.66 -4.88 -15.26
N HIS A 209 1.89 -5.15 -14.82
CA HIS A 209 2.56 -6.40 -15.09
C HIS A 209 2.42 -7.37 -13.92
N VAL A 210 2.05 -8.62 -14.23
CA VAL A 210 1.85 -9.68 -13.24
C VAL A 210 2.55 -10.96 -13.69
N TYR A 211 3.18 -11.65 -12.76
CA TYR A 211 3.94 -12.86 -13.02
C TYR A 211 3.15 -14.11 -12.59
N SER A 212 3.17 -15.15 -13.43
CA SER A 212 2.71 -16.49 -13.11
C SER A 212 3.95 -17.39 -13.12
N TYR A 213 4.38 -17.82 -11.93
CA TYR A 213 5.70 -18.42 -11.73
C TYR A 213 5.66 -19.61 -10.79
N ALA A 214 6.47 -20.63 -11.10
CA ALA A 214 6.55 -21.86 -10.32
C ALA A 214 5.17 -22.43 -9.99
N GLU A 215 4.91 -22.74 -8.72
CA GLU A 215 3.64 -23.32 -8.25
C GLU A 215 2.41 -22.48 -8.61
N ASP A 216 2.57 -21.15 -8.68
CA ASP A 216 1.46 -20.25 -9.02
C ASP A 216 1.10 -20.36 -10.51
N GLY A 217 2.09 -20.68 -11.36
CA GLY A 217 1.85 -21.04 -12.76
C GLY A 217 1.20 -22.40 -12.93
N GLU A 218 1.65 -23.41 -12.18
CA GLU A 218 1.03 -24.74 -12.21
C GLU A 218 -0.47 -24.67 -11.84
N LYS A 219 -0.82 -23.90 -10.81
CA LYS A 219 -2.21 -23.68 -10.39
C LYS A 219 -3.03 -22.89 -11.42
N PHE A 220 -2.43 -21.85 -12.00
CA PHE A 220 -3.12 -20.97 -12.95
C PHE A 220 -3.45 -21.69 -14.27
N PHE A 221 -2.49 -22.44 -14.81
CA PHE A 221 -2.65 -23.17 -16.06
C PHE A 221 -3.29 -24.55 -15.87
N ASN A 222 -3.37 -25.05 -14.62
CA ASN A 222 -4.15 -26.23 -14.20
C ASN A 222 -3.96 -27.46 -15.11
N GLY A 223 -2.71 -27.75 -15.50
CA GLY A 223 -2.37 -28.95 -16.28
C GLY A 223 -2.89 -28.98 -17.73
N LEU A 224 -3.28 -27.84 -18.30
CA LEU A 224 -3.70 -27.77 -19.71
C LEU A 224 -2.58 -28.26 -20.66
N SER A 225 -2.96 -29.00 -21.71
CA SER A 225 -2.05 -29.32 -22.80
C SER A 225 -1.61 -28.06 -23.54
N THR A 226 -0.46 -28.10 -24.20
CA THR A 226 0.08 -26.96 -24.99
C THR A 226 -0.96 -26.41 -25.97
N GLY A 227 -1.72 -27.28 -26.65
CA GLY A 227 -2.79 -26.88 -27.56
C GLY A 227 -3.97 -26.20 -26.84
N GLY A 228 -4.40 -26.75 -25.70
CA GLY A 228 -5.46 -26.16 -24.88
C GLY A 228 -5.07 -24.80 -24.32
N LEU A 229 -3.81 -24.64 -23.91
CA LEU A 229 -3.28 -23.39 -23.39
C LEU A 229 -3.15 -22.32 -24.48
N LYS A 230 -2.67 -22.68 -25.68
CA LYS A 230 -2.67 -21.77 -26.84
C LYS A 230 -4.06 -21.22 -27.15
N ARG A 231 -5.07 -22.10 -27.19
CA ARG A 231 -6.46 -21.70 -27.47
C ARG A 231 -6.98 -20.71 -26.44
N LYS A 232 -6.88 -21.06 -25.14
CA LYS A 232 -7.35 -20.17 -24.06
C LYS A 232 -6.59 -18.85 -24.02
N LEU A 233 -5.29 -18.86 -24.32
CA LEU A 233 -4.48 -17.64 -24.36
C LEU A 233 -4.91 -16.71 -25.50
N LYS A 234 -5.21 -17.26 -26.68
CA LYS A 234 -5.77 -16.49 -27.80
C LYS A 234 -7.11 -15.85 -27.44
N GLU A 235 -7.99 -16.60 -26.78
CA GLU A 235 -9.28 -16.09 -26.27
C GLU A 235 -9.08 -14.94 -25.27
N LEU A 236 -8.15 -15.08 -24.32
CA LEU A 236 -7.85 -14.05 -23.32
C LEU A 236 -7.22 -12.80 -23.90
N LEU A 237 -6.38 -12.94 -24.93
CA LEU A 237 -5.77 -11.82 -25.64
C LEU A 237 -6.71 -11.23 -26.71
N GLY A 238 -7.93 -11.75 -26.84
CA GLY A 238 -8.92 -11.27 -27.79
C GLY A 238 -8.46 -11.35 -29.24
N VAL A 239 -7.71 -12.39 -29.58
CA VAL A 239 -7.27 -12.64 -30.96
C VAL A 239 -8.51 -13.05 -31.79
N PRO A 240 -8.80 -12.36 -32.91
CA PRO A 240 -9.96 -12.69 -33.73
C PRO A 240 -9.89 -14.14 -34.21
N LYS A 241 -11.02 -14.85 -34.12
CA LYS A 241 -11.17 -16.20 -34.69
C LYS A 241 -11.36 -16.02 -36.19
N SER A 242 -10.68 -16.83 -37.00
CA SER A 242 -11.10 -17.05 -38.38
C SER A 242 -12.46 -17.76 -38.36
N ASP A 243 -13.39 -17.33 -39.21
CA ASP A 243 -14.69 -17.99 -39.37
C ASP A 243 -14.61 -19.36 -40.06
N ASP A 244 -13.39 -19.86 -40.31
CA ASP A 244 -13.13 -21.12 -40.98
C ASP A 244 -12.17 -21.96 -40.13
N ASP A 245 -12.42 -23.27 -40.10
CA ASP A 245 -11.79 -24.31 -39.25
C ASP A 245 -10.28 -24.55 -39.55
N GLY A 246 -9.60 -23.55 -40.10
CA GLY A 246 -8.20 -23.54 -40.53
C GLY A 246 -7.33 -22.60 -39.69
N GLN A 247 -6.19 -23.12 -39.29
CA GLN A 247 -5.20 -22.63 -38.33
C GLN A 247 -4.45 -21.33 -38.70
N GLU A 248 -5.06 -20.35 -39.34
CA GLU A 248 -4.36 -19.12 -39.73
C GLU A 248 -4.93 -17.86 -39.05
N GLU A 249 -4.02 -17.08 -38.47
CA GLU A 249 -4.31 -15.80 -37.84
C GLU A 249 -4.66 -14.80 -38.93
N ILE A 250 -5.74 -14.02 -38.77
CA ILE A 250 -5.98 -12.86 -39.62
C ILE A 250 -4.87 -11.85 -39.33
N GLU A 251 -3.83 -11.82 -40.18
CA GLU A 251 -2.78 -10.81 -40.11
C GLU A 251 -3.42 -9.41 -40.20
N GLY A 252 -3.31 -8.63 -39.13
CA GLY A 252 -3.83 -7.25 -39.06
C GLY A 252 -5.20 -7.06 -38.39
N GLY A 253 -5.85 -8.12 -37.91
CA GLY A 253 -7.08 -7.99 -37.13
C GLY A 253 -6.86 -7.30 -35.77
N ALA A 254 -7.63 -6.26 -35.45
CA ALA A 254 -7.54 -5.59 -34.15
C ALA A 254 -7.96 -6.53 -33.02
N ARG A 255 -7.07 -6.73 -32.03
CA ARG A 255 -7.39 -7.53 -30.84
C ARG A 255 -8.44 -6.84 -29.99
N ASN A 256 -9.39 -7.60 -29.47
CA ASN A 256 -10.38 -7.13 -28.50
C ASN A 256 -10.44 -8.05 -27.27
N PRO A 257 -9.47 -7.93 -26.34
CA PRO A 257 -9.39 -8.80 -25.17
C PRO A 257 -10.65 -8.70 -24.30
N PRO A 258 -11.27 -9.83 -23.91
CA PRO A 258 -12.45 -9.82 -23.06
C PRO A 258 -12.13 -9.36 -21.64
N TRP A 259 -13.13 -8.77 -21.00
CA TRP A 259 -13.12 -8.51 -19.56
C TRP A 259 -13.37 -9.81 -18.81
N VAL A 260 -12.42 -10.19 -17.96
CA VAL A 260 -12.46 -11.45 -17.20
C VAL A 260 -12.20 -11.19 -15.72
N GLN A 261 -12.87 -11.99 -14.89
CA GLN A 261 -12.64 -11.93 -13.45
C GLN A 261 -11.38 -12.71 -13.07
N CYS A 262 -10.43 -12.10 -12.36
CA CYS A 262 -9.15 -12.69 -11.99
C CYS A 262 -8.75 -12.35 -10.54
N CYS A 263 -8.17 -13.30 -9.82
CA CYS A 263 -7.55 -13.10 -8.52
C CYS A 263 -6.05 -12.77 -8.63
N LEU A 264 -5.62 -11.62 -8.10
CA LEU A 264 -4.22 -11.18 -8.05
C LEU A 264 -3.68 -11.21 -6.62
N LYS A 265 -2.35 -11.35 -6.48
CA LYS A 265 -1.66 -11.35 -5.20
C LYS A 265 -0.41 -10.47 -5.24
N SER A 266 -0.25 -9.61 -4.24
CA SER A 266 0.94 -8.76 -4.11
C SER A 266 1.92 -9.31 -3.07
N HIS A 267 3.22 -9.13 -3.32
CA HIS A 267 4.28 -9.45 -2.36
C HIS A 267 5.15 -8.22 -2.13
N SER A 268 5.07 -7.67 -0.91
CA SER A 268 5.61 -6.36 -0.52
C SER A 268 7.14 -6.26 -0.61
N ILE A 269 7.87 -7.39 -0.56
CA ILE A 269 9.34 -7.39 -0.47
C ILE A 269 10.03 -7.29 -1.85
N LYS A 270 9.40 -7.73 -2.96
CA LYS A 270 10.11 -7.88 -4.25
C LYS A 270 9.70 -6.89 -5.34
N ARG A 271 8.81 -5.91 -5.09
CA ARG A 271 8.22 -5.02 -6.12
C ARG A 271 7.69 -5.80 -7.36
N ARG A 272 7.33 -7.07 -7.20
CA ARG A 272 6.82 -7.96 -8.26
C ARG A 272 5.45 -8.49 -7.84
N ARG A 273 4.46 -8.38 -8.74
CA ARG A 273 3.06 -8.83 -8.55
C ARG A 273 2.88 -10.20 -9.17
N TRP A 274 2.10 -11.10 -8.55
CA TRP A 274 1.92 -12.48 -9.04
C TRP A 274 0.44 -12.83 -9.19
N ILE A 275 0.11 -13.68 -10.18
CA ILE A 275 -1.23 -14.25 -10.33
C ILE A 275 -1.34 -15.42 -9.35
N PHE A 276 -2.41 -15.51 -8.56
CA PHE A 276 -2.59 -16.56 -7.54
C PHE A 276 -4.06 -16.92 -7.38
N ASP A 277 -4.38 -18.18 -7.04
CA ASP A 277 -5.75 -18.70 -6.80
C ASP A 277 -6.79 -18.37 -7.89
N THR A 278 -6.31 -18.03 -9.07
CA THR A 278 -7.13 -17.96 -10.28
C THR A 278 -6.86 -19.23 -11.05
N LYS A 279 -7.88 -20.02 -11.33
CA LYS A 279 -7.81 -20.91 -12.48
C LYS A 279 -8.05 -20.03 -13.69
N LEU A 280 -7.38 -20.29 -14.81
CA LEU A 280 -7.75 -19.70 -16.10
C LEU A 280 -9.23 -20.04 -16.38
N VAL A 281 -10.15 -19.21 -15.87
CA VAL A 281 -11.55 -19.56 -15.65
C VAL A 281 -12.14 -20.02 -16.98
N GLY A 282 -12.49 -21.30 -17.03
CA GLY A 282 -13.90 -21.65 -17.16
C GLY A 282 -14.43 -21.82 -15.75
#